data_AF-A0A9C6X810-F1
#
_entry.id   AF-A0A9C6X810-F1
#
_cell.length_a   1.000
_cell.length_b   1.000
_cell.length_c   1.000
_cell.angle_alpha   90.00
_cell.angle_beta   90.00
_cell.angle_gamma   90.00
#
_symmetry.space_group_name_H-M   'P 1'
#
loop_
_entity.id
_entity.type
_entity.pdbx_description
1 polymer ?
#
loop_
_entity_poly.entity_id
_entity_poly.type
_entity_poly.pdbx_seq_one_letter_code
_entity_poly.pdbx_strand_id
1 'polypeptide(L)'
;MSQQQQPQPQPERPAKSGISGARSAFLAKLPLILRVAELCLTIIVLGLVIDPINARLQHNVNHSALTYVTYAGYILINCVLIISEVTGEPLPKTACLLFAFIGGVLFVATGSLLIHDWRTLNYSMHYHPPKMYMDMMISSGIIGIFTACLFFADVVITVRYALAEERAALRGAAEAAADDRAAKRSSTNQTDLADFAV
;
A
#
# COMPACT_ATOMS: atom_id res chain seq x y z
N MET A 1 -22.08 54.72 -42.56
CA MET A 1 -20.77 54.06 -42.39
C MET A 1 -20.46 54.02 -40.91
N SER A 2 -20.82 52.92 -40.25
CA SER A 2 -20.63 52.72 -38.82
C SER A 2 -19.79 51.46 -38.68
N GLN A 3 -18.49 51.61 -38.41
CA GLN A 3 -17.62 50.46 -38.18
C GLN A 3 -18.01 49.79 -36.87
N GLN A 4 -18.46 48.54 -36.94
CA GLN A 4 -18.62 47.67 -35.77
C GLN A 4 -17.24 47.26 -35.26
N GLN A 5 -16.91 47.73 -34.06
CA GLN A 5 -15.73 47.32 -33.31
C GLN A 5 -15.89 45.86 -32.88
N GLN A 6 -15.04 44.95 -33.39
CA GLN A 6 -14.98 43.57 -32.92
C GLN A 6 -14.41 43.50 -31.48
N PRO A 7 -14.93 42.63 -30.59
CA PRO A 7 -14.37 42.44 -29.26
C PRO A 7 -13.01 41.72 -29.34
N GLN A 8 -11.98 42.28 -28.69
CA GLN A 8 -10.68 41.64 -28.58
C GLN A 8 -10.75 40.35 -27.73
N PRO A 9 -10.01 39.28 -28.09
CA PRO A 9 -9.91 38.08 -27.26
C PRO A 9 -9.13 38.39 -25.98
N GLN A 10 -9.74 38.10 -24.83
CA GLN A 10 -9.09 38.24 -23.53
C GLN A 10 -7.92 37.24 -23.41
N PRO A 11 -6.78 37.64 -22.82
CA PRO A 11 -5.68 36.72 -22.56
C PRO A 11 -6.11 35.66 -21.55
N GLU A 12 -6.00 34.40 -21.94
CA GLU A 12 -6.21 33.25 -21.07
C GLU A 12 -5.36 33.41 -19.80
N ARG A 13 -6.02 33.57 -18.65
CA ARG A 13 -5.37 33.47 -17.36
C ARG A 13 -4.95 32.02 -17.16
N PRO A 14 -3.66 31.68 -17.01
CA PRO A 14 -3.27 30.33 -16.64
C PRO A 14 -3.82 30.01 -15.25
N ALA A 15 -4.80 29.12 -15.22
CA ALA A 15 -5.42 28.65 -14.00
C ALA A 15 -4.38 27.92 -13.14
N LYS A 16 -4.27 28.37 -11.89
CA LYS A 16 -3.45 27.79 -10.82
C LYS A 16 -3.74 26.28 -10.65
N SER A 17 -2.95 25.40 -11.26
CA SER A 17 -3.14 23.93 -11.16
C SER A 17 -1.95 23.16 -10.56
N GLY A 18 -0.88 23.85 -10.15
CA GLY A 18 0.38 23.21 -9.73
C GLY A 18 0.30 22.29 -8.51
N ILE A 19 -0.65 22.48 -7.59
CA ILE A 19 -0.75 21.69 -6.35
C ILE A 19 -1.65 20.46 -6.50
N SER A 20 -2.63 20.50 -7.41
CA SER A 20 -3.56 19.38 -7.64
C SER A 20 -2.92 18.25 -8.44
N GLY A 21 -2.07 18.58 -9.43
CA GLY A 21 -1.40 17.58 -10.27
C GLY A 21 -0.32 16.78 -9.55
N ALA A 22 0.41 17.40 -8.61
CA ALA A 22 1.42 16.70 -7.80
C ALA A 22 0.77 15.67 -6.86
N ARG A 23 -0.39 16.00 -6.28
CA ARG A 23 -1.15 15.10 -5.41
C ARG A 23 -1.71 13.90 -6.16
N SER A 24 -2.26 14.08 -7.37
CA SER A 24 -2.76 12.96 -8.17
C SER A 24 -1.65 12.03 -8.65
N ALA A 25 -0.49 12.57 -9.03
CA ALA A 25 0.70 11.78 -9.39
C ALA A 25 1.27 11.01 -8.19
N PHE A 26 1.25 11.60 -6.99
CA PHE A 26 1.69 10.95 -5.76
C PHE A 26 0.73 9.84 -5.32
N LEU A 27 -0.59 10.09 -5.40
CA LEU A 27 -1.61 9.09 -5.08
C LEU A 27 -1.54 7.87 -6.02
N ALA A 28 -1.22 8.08 -7.30
CA ALA A 28 -1.03 7.00 -8.26
C ALA A 28 0.19 6.10 -7.96
N LYS A 29 1.23 6.65 -7.31
CA LYS A 29 2.45 5.91 -6.93
C LYS A 29 2.49 5.48 -5.47
N LEU A 30 1.43 5.77 -4.72
CA LEU A 30 1.34 5.53 -3.29
C LEU A 30 1.58 4.06 -2.88
N PRO A 31 1.04 3.02 -3.57
CA PRO A 31 1.33 1.63 -3.21
C PRO A 31 2.81 1.27 -3.40
N LEU A 32 3.45 1.76 -4.46
CA LEU A 32 4.88 1.55 -4.68
C LEU A 32 5.73 2.22 -3.58
N ILE A 33 5.37 3.45 -3.20
CA ILE A 33 6.08 4.20 -2.16
C ILE A 33 5.96 3.50 -0.80
N LEU A 34 4.78 2.96 -0.47
CA LEU A 34 4.57 2.18 0.75
C LEU A 34 5.46 0.94 0.80
N ARG A 35 5.51 0.16 -0.28
CA ARG A 35 6.37 -1.03 -0.34
C ARG A 35 7.85 -0.71 -0.20
N VAL A 36 8.30 0.39 -0.81
CA VAL A 36 9.69 0.86 -0.63
C VAL A 36 9.95 1.26 0.82
N ALA A 37 9.00 1.96 1.46
CA ALA A 37 9.11 2.33 2.87
C ALA A 37 9.14 1.09 3.79
N GLU A 38 8.29 0.09 3.54
CA GLU A 38 8.27 -1.20 4.24
C GLU A 38 9.60 -1.94 4.10
N LEU A 39 10.17 -1.99 2.89
CA LEU A 39 11.48 -2.59 2.64
C LEU A 39 12.58 -1.88 3.43
N CYS A 40 12.65 -0.55 3.35
CA CYS A 40 13.65 0.24 4.07
C CYS A 40 13.56 0.02 5.59
N LEU A 41 12.35 0.04 6.14
CA LEU A 41 12.14 -0.20 7.57
C LEU A 41 12.51 -1.62 7.97
N THR A 42 12.16 -2.62 7.15
CA THR A 42 12.54 -4.01 7.41
C THR A 42 14.05 -4.19 7.45
N ILE A 43 14.79 -3.56 6.53
CA ILE A 43 16.27 -3.59 6.52
C ILE A 43 16.83 -2.94 7.79
N ILE A 44 16.27 -1.81 8.22
CA ILE A 44 16.68 -1.13 9.47
C ILE A 44 16.42 -2.04 10.68
N VAL A 45 15.25 -2.68 10.75
CA VAL A 45 14.90 -3.60 11.85
C VAL A 45 15.86 -4.79 11.89
N LEU A 46 16.18 -5.39 10.73
CA LEU A 46 17.14 -6.49 10.66
C LEU A 46 18.54 -6.05 11.13
N GLY A 47 19.00 -4.87 10.71
CA GLY A 47 20.28 -4.31 11.15
C GLY A 47 20.33 -4.06 12.66
N LEU A 48 19.21 -3.63 13.26
CA LEU A 48 19.14 -3.41 14.71
C LEU A 48 19.08 -4.71 15.52
N VAL A 49 18.54 -5.79 14.94
CA VAL A 49 18.37 -7.06 15.66
C VAL A 49 19.59 -7.97 15.57
N ILE A 50 20.44 -7.81 14.55
CA ILE A 50 21.60 -8.69 14.29
C ILE A 50 22.56 -8.75 15.49
N ASP A 51 22.84 -7.58 16.08
CA ASP A 51 23.79 -7.41 17.17
C ASP A 51 23.28 -8.00 18.49
N PRO A 52 22.04 -7.70 18.95
CA PRO A 52 21.42 -8.38 20.09
C PRO A 52 21.40 -9.90 19.95
N ILE A 53 21.09 -10.43 18.77
CA ILE A 53 21.02 -11.88 18.57
C ILE A 53 22.41 -12.51 18.60
N ASN A 54 23.41 -11.89 17.96
CA ASN A 54 24.78 -12.38 17.95
C ASN A 54 25.40 -12.38 19.35
N ALA A 55 25.03 -11.40 20.18
CA ALA A 55 25.38 -11.34 21.59
C ALA A 55 24.59 -12.35 22.48
N ARG A 56 23.76 -13.22 21.88
CA ARG A 56 22.93 -14.23 22.55
C ARG A 56 21.96 -13.66 23.59
N LEU A 57 21.44 -12.45 23.36
CA LEU A 57 20.43 -11.87 24.26
C LEU A 57 19.11 -12.64 24.21
N GLN A 58 18.81 -13.33 23.11
CA GLN A 58 17.63 -14.17 23.04
C GLN A 58 17.85 -15.50 23.74
N HIS A 59 17.08 -15.72 24.81
CA HIS A 59 17.18 -16.90 25.67
C HIS A 59 16.83 -18.20 24.91
N ASN A 60 15.95 -18.12 23.90
CA ASN A 60 15.49 -19.26 23.12
C ASN A 60 15.92 -19.15 21.65
N VAL A 61 16.63 -20.18 21.16
CA VAL A 61 17.02 -20.29 19.74
C VAL A 61 15.83 -20.23 18.78
N ASN A 62 14.65 -20.68 19.23
CA ASN A 62 13.42 -20.63 18.45
C ASN A 62 12.94 -19.18 18.23
N HIS A 63 13.13 -18.30 19.21
CA HIS A 63 12.76 -16.88 19.08
C HIS A 63 13.67 -16.19 18.06
N SER A 64 14.97 -16.50 18.10
CA SER A 64 15.95 -16.02 17.12
C SER A 64 15.66 -16.51 15.71
N ALA A 65 15.36 -17.79 15.56
CA ALA A 65 15.02 -18.37 14.25
C ALA A 65 13.78 -17.69 13.66
N LEU A 66 12.72 -17.52 14.44
CA LEU A 66 11.49 -16.86 13.97
C LEU A 66 11.74 -15.40 13.55
N THR A 67 12.54 -14.68 14.33
CA THR A 67 12.90 -13.27 14.07
C THR A 67 13.69 -13.14 12.76
N TYR A 68 14.73 -13.96 12.59
CA TYR A 68 15.54 -13.95 11.37
C TYR A 68 14.75 -14.33 10.12
N VAL A 69 13.98 -15.42 10.20
CA VAL A 69 13.18 -15.90 9.06
C VAL A 69 12.14 -14.87 8.65
N THR A 70 11.52 -14.20 9.62
CA THR A 70 10.54 -13.14 9.33
C THR A 70 11.22 -11.97 8.61
N TYR A 71 12.24 -11.35 9.20
CA TYR A 71 12.83 -10.16 8.59
C TYR A 71 13.55 -10.45 7.27
N ALA A 72 14.36 -11.51 7.20
CA ALA A 72 15.05 -11.87 5.96
C ALA A 72 14.06 -12.32 4.87
N GLY A 73 13.05 -13.11 5.23
CA GLY A 73 12.00 -13.55 4.31
C GLY A 73 11.22 -12.38 3.74
N TYR A 74 10.85 -11.41 4.57
CA TYR A 74 10.10 -10.24 4.10
C TYR A 74 10.92 -9.24 3.29
N ILE A 75 12.25 -9.16 3.49
CA ILE A 75 13.13 -8.43 2.57
C ILE A 75 13.05 -9.05 1.17
N LEU A 76 13.18 -10.38 1.07
CA LEU A 76 13.12 -11.07 -0.22
C LEU A 76 11.76 -10.91 -0.89
N ILE A 77 10.67 -11.11 -0.13
CA ILE A 77 9.30 -10.94 -0.66
C ILE A 77 9.10 -9.51 -1.16
N ASN A 78 9.47 -8.48 -0.39
CA ASN A 78 9.33 -7.09 -0.80
C ASN A 78 10.18 -6.75 -2.03
N CYS A 79 11.40 -7.29 -2.14
CA CYS A 79 12.22 -7.13 -3.34
C CYS A 79 11.54 -7.71 -4.59
N VAL A 80 10.99 -8.94 -4.49
CA VAL A 80 10.27 -9.57 -5.61
C VAL A 80 9.03 -8.75 -5.99
N LEU A 81 8.27 -8.27 -5.01
CA LEU A 81 7.09 -7.44 -5.24
C LEU A 81 7.46 -6.13 -5.96
N ILE A 82 8.52 -5.44 -5.53
CA ILE A 82 8.98 -4.19 -6.17
C ILE A 82 9.49 -4.46 -7.59
N ILE A 83 10.29 -5.50 -7.80
CA ILE A 83 10.81 -5.85 -9.12
C ILE A 83 9.66 -6.18 -10.08
N SER A 84 8.64 -6.91 -9.62
CA SER A 84 7.47 -7.24 -10.44
C SER A 84 6.72 -5.99 -10.93
N GLU A 85 6.55 -4.99 -10.06
CA GLU A 85 5.91 -3.73 -10.42
C GLU A 85 6.76 -2.88 -11.36
N VAL A 86 8.09 -2.86 -11.17
CA VAL A 86 9.01 -2.13 -12.05
C VAL A 86 9.12 -2.76 -13.44
N THR A 87 9.00 -4.09 -13.54
CA THR A 87 9.06 -4.83 -14.81
C THR A 87 7.78 -4.67 -15.63
N GLY A 88 6.69 -4.19 -15.02
CA GLY A 88 5.39 -3.99 -15.67
C GLY A 88 4.54 -5.26 -15.74
N GLU A 89 4.99 -6.36 -15.11
CA GLU A 89 4.22 -7.59 -14.91
C GLU A 89 3.82 -7.70 -13.43
N PRO A 90 2.82 -6.92 -12.98
CA PRO A 90 2.43 -6.93 -11.58
C PRO A 90 1.85 -8.30 -11.21
N LEU A 91 2.26 -8.79 -10.03
CA LEU A 91 1.66 -9.97 -9.42
C LEU A 91 0.15 -9.78 -9.21
N PRO A 92 -0.63 -10.88 -9.15
CA PRO A 92 -2.04 -10.81 -8.82
C PRO A 92 -2.24 -10.03 -7.52
N LYS A 93 -3.14 -9.04 -7.53
CA LYS A 93 -3.40 -8.15 -6.36
C LYS A 93 -3.69 -8.96 -5.08
N THR A 94 -4.35 -10.12 -5.23
CA THR A 94 -4.61 -11.06 -4.14
C THR A 94 -3.34 -11.59 -3.49
N ALA A 95 -2.31 -11.92 -4.29
CA ALA A 95 -1.03 -12.40 -3.77
C ALA A 95 -0.32 -11.30 -2.98
N CYS A 96 -0.24 -10.09 -3.53
CA CYS A 96 0.34 -8.93 -2.85
C CYS A 96 -0.34 -8.66 -1.50
N LEU A 97 -1.68 -8.71 -1.48
CA LEU A 97 -2.48 -8.51 -0.28
C LEU A 97 -2.24 -9.60 0.78
N LEU A 98 -2.15 -10.87 0.36
CA LEU A 98 -1.84 -11.98 1.26
C LEU A 98 -0.44 -11.83 1.86
N PHE A 99 0.57 -11.49 1.06
CA PHE A 99 1.93 -11.28 1.55
C PHE A 99 2.00 -10.14 2.57
N ALA A 100 1.37 -9.00 2.27
CA ALA A 100 1.32 -7.86 3.19
C ALA A 100 0.58 -8.21 4.49
N PHE A 101 -0.55 -8.92 4.41
CA PHE A 101 -1.30 -9.34 5.60
C PHE A 101 -0.51 -10.31 6.49
N ILE A 102 0.09 -11.35 5.90
CA ILE A 102 0.94 -12.30 6.62
C ILE A 102 2.15 -11.57 7.23
N GLY A 103 2.65 -10.55 6.53
CA GLY A 103 3.79 -9.73 6.97
C GLY A 103 3.45 -8.92 8.19
N GLY A 104 2.31 -8.23 8.16
CA GLY A 104 1.79 -7.52 9.33
C GLY A 104 1.69 -8.42 10.55
N VAL A 105 1.11 -9.62 10.41
CA VAL A 105 0.96 -10.57 11.52
C VAL A 105 2.32 -11.05 12.05
N LEU A 106 3.25 -11.41 11.17
CA LEU A 106 4.57 -11.91 11.58
C LEU A 106 5.43 -10.80 12.21
N PHE A 107 5.34 -9.56 11.73
CA PHE A 107 6.02 -8.42 12.35
C PHE A 107 5.45 -8.08 13.72
N VAL A 108 4.12 -8.19 13.91
CA VAL A 108 3.53 -8.07 15.25
C VAL A 108 4.04 -9.17 16.19
N ALA A 109 4.07 -10.42 15.72
CA ALA A 109 4.53 -11.56 16.52
C ALA A 109 6.00 -11.41 16.93
N THR A 110 6.89 -11.11 15.97
CA THR A 110 8.33 -10.94 16.23
C THR A 110 8.64 -9.69 17.04
N GLY A 111 7.96 -8.56 16.76
CA GLY A 111 8.11 -7.34 17.57
C GLY A 111 7.67 -7.56 19.01
N SER A 112 6.57 -8.28 19.24
CA SER A 112 6.11 -8.65 20.58
C SER A 112 7.10 -9.57 21.30
N LEU A 113 7.71 -10.51 20.55
CA LEU A 113 8.71 -11.44 21.08
C LEU A 113 9.98 -10.72 21.52
N LEU A 114 10.46 -9.76 20.73
CA LEU A 114 11.61 -8.90 21.07
C LEU A 114 11.35 -8.08 22.34
N ILE A 115 10.16 -7.50 22.48
CA ILE A 115 9.77 -6.76 23.68
C ILE A 115 9.69 -7.69 24.90
N HIS A 116 9.17 -8.91 24.72
CA HIS A 116 9.11 -9.91 25.78
C HIS A 116 10.51 -10.35 26.24
N ASP A 117 11.41 -10.64 25.31
CA ASP A 117 12.79 -11.04 25.61
C ASP A 117 13.55 -9.88 26.28
N TRP A 118 13.38 -8.64 25.79
CA TRP A 118 13.90 -7.44 26.45
C TRP A 118 13.43 -7.30 27.89
N ARG A 119 12.13 -7.46 28.13
CA ARG A 119 11.57 -7.39 29.48
C ARG A 119 12.18 -8.46 30.37
N THR A 120 12.30 -9.69 29.87
CA THR A 120 12.84 -10.83 30.63
C THR A 120 14.30 -10.60 31.02
N LEU A 121 15.13 -10.09 30.11
CA LEU A 121 16.51 -9.74 30.40
C LEU A 121 16.64 -8.57 31.39
N ASN A 122 15.78 -7.56 31.27
CA ASN A 122 15.83 -6.37 32.13
C ASN A 122 15.51 -6.68 33.60
N TYR A 123 14.70 -7.71 33.87
CA TYR A 123 14.38 -8.16 35.23
C TYR A 123 15.25 -9.34 35.70
N SER A 124 16.18 -9.83 34.88
CA SER A 124 17.06 -10.94 35.25
C SER A 124 18.20 -10.46 36.14
N MET A 125 18.25 -10.95 37.39
CA MET A 125 19.32 -10.61 38.34
C MET A 125 20.67 -11.27 38.00
N HIS A 126 20.66 -12.33 37.18
CA HIS A 126 21.84 -13.17 36.95
C HIS A 126 22.70 -12.76 35.75
N TYR A 127 22.11 -12.06 34.78
CA TYR A 127 22.78 -11.68 33.54
C TYR A 127 22.31 -10.29 33.11
N HIS A 128 23.24 -9.33 33.12
CA HIS A 128 22.99 -7.96 32.65
C HIS A 128 23.80 -7.74 31.36
N PRO A 129 23.16 -7.87 30.18
CA PRO A 129 23.84 -7.54 28.94
C PRO A 129 24.15 -6.03 28.88
N PRO A 130 25.15 -5.62 28.08
CA PRO A 130 25.46 -4.21 27.85
C PRO A 130 24.22 -3.42 27.46
N LYS A 131 24.03 -2.24 28.09
CA LYS A 131 22.87 -1.37 27.86
C LYS A 131 22.61 -1.07 26.38
N MET A 132 23.67 -0.92 25.59
CA MET A 132 23.60 -0.69 24.15
C MET A 132 22.80 -1.79 23.41
N TYR A 133 23.03 -3.07 23.71
CA TYR A 133 22.30 -4.17 23.06
C TYR A 133 20.84 -4.24 23.51
N MET A 134 20.56 -3.89 24.76
CA MET A 134 19.19 -3.78 25.28
C MET A 134 18.42 -2.67 24.57
N ASP A 135 19.05 -1.51 24.37
CA ASP A 135 18.46 -0.36 23.66
C ASP A 135 18.22 -0.67 22.17
N MET A 136 19.13 -1.41 21.53
CA MET A 136 18.95 -1.89 20.15
C MET A 136 17.80 -2.91 20.04
N MET A 137 17.66 -3.82 21.00
CA MET A 137 16.60 -4.84 20.99
C MET A 137 15.20 -4.25 21.21
N ILE A 138 15.05 -3.29 22.14
CA ILE A 138 13.75 -2.62 22.32
C ILE A 138 13.42 -1.73 21.11
N SER A 139 14.42 -1.06 20.54
CA SER A 139 14.26 -0.25 19.33
C SER A 139 13.80 -1.09 18.15
N SER A 140 14.44 -2.23 17.88
CA SER A 140 14.03 -3.15 16.81
C SER A 140 12.62 -3.69 17.02
N GLY A 141 12.24 -4.03 18.26
CA GLY A 141 10.88 -4.44 18.61
C GLY A 141 9.84 -3.36 18.27
N ILE A 142 10.07 -2.11 18.70
CA ILE A 142 9.15 -0.98 18.45
C ILE A 142 9.04 -0.68 16.96
N ILE A 143 10.17 -0.60 16.25
CA ILE A 143 10.19 -0.34 14.80
C ILE A 143 9.55 -1.51 14.05
N GLY A 144 9.70 -2.75 14.52
CA GLY A 144 9.02 -3.92 14.00
C GLY A 144 7.49 -3.80 14.08
N ILE A 145 6.95 -3.37 15.24
CA ILE A 145 5.52 -3.09 15.39
C ILE A 145 5.07 -1.94 14.48
N PHE A 146 5.86 -0.88 14.35
CA PHE A 146 5.54 0.22 13.44
C PHE A 146 5.51 -0.23 11.97
N THR A 147 6.46 -1.09 11.57
CA THR A 147 6.47 -1.71 10.24
C THR A 147 5.24 -2.57 10.01
N ALA A 148 4.74 -3.28 11.03
CA ALA A 148 3.48 -4.01 10.93
C ALA A 148 2.28 -3.08 10.64
N CYS A 149 2.23 -1.90 11.26
CA CYS A 149 1.21 -0.90 10.95
C CYS A 149 1.26 -0.45 9.50
N LEU A 150 2.45 -0.34 8.91
CA LEU A 150 2.59 -0.03 7.48
C LEU A 150 2.08 -1.16 6.59
N PHE A 151 2.41 -2.42 6.89
CA PHE A 151 1.85 -3.56 6.17
C PHE A 151 0.32 -3.56 6.20
N PHE A 152 -0.30 -3.28 7.35
CA PHE A 152 -1.75 -3.16 7.42
C PHE A 152 -2.29 -1.94 6.66
N ALA A 153 -1.57 -0.82 6.67
CA ALA A 153 -1.93 0.34 5.86
C ALA A 153 -1.88 0.02 4.36
N ASP A 154 -0.87 -0.71 3.89
CA ASP A 154 -0.76 -1.15 2.50
C ASP A 154 -1.90 -2.09 2.12
N VAL A 155 -2.27 -3.03 3.00
CA VAL A 155 -3.47 -3.88 2.80
C VAL A 155 -4.73 -3.03 2.63
N VAL A 156 -4.99 -2.10 3.56
CA VAL A 156 -6.18 -1.25 3.50
C VAL A 156 -6.21 -0.42 2.23
N ILE A 157 -5.07 0.18 1.85
CA ILE A 157 -4.96 1.03 0.67
C ILE A 157 -5.16 0.21 -0.61
N THR A 158 -4.53 -0.96 -0.69
CA THR A 158 -4.67 -1.89 -1.82
C THR A 158 -6.12 -2.35 -2.01
N VAL A 159 -6.82 -2.71 -0.92
CA VAL A 159 -8.25 -3.06 -0.97
C VAL A 159 -9.10 -1.90 -1.46
N ARG A 160 -8.84 -0.68 -0.95
CA ARG A 160 -9.58 0.52 -1.36
C ARG A 160 -9.43 0.80 -2.86
N TYR A 161 -8.22 0.66 -3.40
CA TYR A 161 -7.98 0.84 -4.83
C TYR A 161 -8.64 -0.26 -5.67
N ALA A 162 -8.56 -1.53 -5.24
CA ALA A 162 -9.21 -2.64 -5.94
C ALA A 162 -10.74 -2.47 -6.02
N LEU A 163 -11.38 -2.08 -4.91
CA LEU A 163 -12.82 -1.83 -4.88
C LEU A 163 -13.25 -0.60 -5.69
N ALA A 164 -12.39 0.42 -5.79
CA ALA A 164 -12.69 1.61 -6.59
C ALA A 164 -12.74 1.29 -8.10
N GLU A 165 -11.85 0.43 -8.56
CA GLU A 165 -11.80 -0.04 -9.94
C GLU A 165 -13.04 -0.86 -10.31
N GLU A 166 -13.45 -1.80 -9.45
CA GLU A 166 -14.66 -2.60 -9.65
C GLU A 166 -15.93 -1.73 -9.73
N ARG A 167 -16.03 -0.71 -8.87
CA ARG A 167 -17.15 0.25 -8.90
C ARG A 167 -17.19 1.07 -10.19
N ALA A 168 -16.04 1.45 -10.73
CA ALA A 168 -15.97 2.17 -11.99
C ALA A 168 -16.41 1.28 -13.17
N ALA A 169 -15.99 0.01 -13.17
CA ALA A 169 -16.41 -0.96 -14.19
C ALA A 169 -17.92 -1.21 -14.17
N LEU A 170 -18.51 -1.38 -12.98
CA LEU A 170 -19.96 -1.56 -12.82
C LEU A 170 -20.75 -0.32 -13.27
N ARG A 171 -20.24 0.88 -13.00
CA ARG A 171 -20.86 2.13 -13.49
C ARG A 171 -20.82 2.23 -15.01
N GLY A 172 -19.69 1.94 -15.64
CA GLY A 172 -19.58 1.94 -17.10
C GLY A 172 -20.49 0.90 -17.76
N ALA A 173 -20.61 -0.29 -17.17
CA ALA A 173 -21.55 -1.32 -17.65
C ALA A 173 -23.02 -0.90 -17.49
N ALA A 174 -23.37 -0.21 -16.40
CA ALA A 174 -24.72 0.29 -16.16
C ALA A 174 -25.10 1.43 -17.13
N GLU A 175 -24.17 2.34 -17.42
CA GLU A 175 -24.36 3.42 -18.39
C GLU A 175 -24.53 2.86 -19.82
N ALA A 176 -23.68 1.93 -20.25
CA ALA A 176 -23.82 1.28 -21.55
C ALA A 176 -25.15 0.53 -21.71
N ALA A 177 -25.63 -0.11 -20.64
CA ALA A 177 -26.93 -0.78 -20.64
C ALA A 177 -28.11 0.22 -20.66
N ALA A 178 -27.95 1.40 -20.07
CA ALA A 178 -28.96 2.47 -20.13
C ALA A 178 -29.07 3.05 -21.55
N ASP A 179 -27.94 3.26 -22.22
CA ASP A 179 -27.89 3.77 -23.60
C ASP A 179 -28.50 2.78 -24.61
N ASP A 180 -28.22 1.47 -24.50
CA ASP A 180 -28.85 0.44 -25.35
C ASP A 180 -30.38 0.41 -25.17
N ARG A 181 -30.86 0.57 -23.92
CA ARG A 181 -32.29 0.67 -23.63
C ARG A 181 -32.92 1.93 -24.22
N ALA A 182 -32.22 3.06 -24.16
CA ALA A 182 -32.70 4.31 -24.76
C ALA A 182 -32.81 4.19 -26.29
N ALA A 183 -31.81 3.60 -26.95
CA ALA A 183 -31.78 3.38 -28.39
C ALA A 183 -32.91 2.44 -28.88
N LYS A 184 -33.17 1.35 -28.14
CA LYS A 184 -34.31 0.45 -28.45
C LYS A 184 -35.65 1.16 -28.29
N ARG A 185 -35.81 1.99 -27.25
CA ARG A 185 -37.05 2.74 -27.02
C ARG A 185 -37.34 3.77 -28.12
N SER A 186 -36.31 4.43 -28.64
CA SER A 186 -36.48 5.34 -29.79
C SER A 186 -36.86 4.58 -31.06
N SER A 187 -36.30 3.40 -31.29
CA SER A 187 -36.65 2.55 -32.44
C SER A 187 -38.11 2.08 -32.38
N THR A 188 -38.60 1.64 -31.21
CA THR A 188 -39.99 1.19 -31.04
C THR A 188 -41.00 2.32 -31.23
N ASN A 189 -40.74 3.50 -30.67
CA ASN A 189 -41.62 4.66 -30.90
C ASN A 189 -41.65 5.08 -32.38
N GLN A 190 -40.55 4.92 -33.11
CA GLN A 190 -40.51 5.27 -34.54
C GLN A 190 -41.30 4.29 -35.42
N THR A 191 -41.33 3.00 -35.06
CA THR A 191 -42.19 2.01 -35.74
C THR A 191 -43.67 2.21 -35.44
N ASP A 192 -44.04 2.50 -34.19
CA ASP A 192 -45.45 2.77 -33.83
C ASP A 192 -46.00 4.03 -34.54
N LEU A 193 -45.16 5.06 -34.71
CA LEU A 193 -45.54 6.26 -35.46
C LEU A 193 -45.68 6.01 -36.97
N ALA A 194 -44.91 5.08 -37.53
CA ALA A 194 -45.01 4.72 -38.94
C ALA A 194 -46.30 3.93 -39.24
N ASP A 195 -46.72 3.04 -38.33
CA ASP A 195 -47.96 2.26 -38.47
C ASP A 195 -49.23 3.10 -38.30
N PHE A 196 -49.17 4.22 -37.56
CA PHE A 196 -50.33 5.12 -37.40
C PHE A 196 -50.56 6.06 -38.60
N ALA A 197 -49.59 6.15 -39.51
CA ALA A 197 -49.63 7.07 -40.66
C ALA A 197 -50.17 6.43 -41.96
N VAL A 198 -50.52 5.13 -41.94
CA VAL A 198 -51.06 4.34 -43.06
C VAL A 198 -52.55 4.05 -42.82
#